data_AF-A0A2L0AVB4-F1
#
_entry.id   AF-A0A2L0AVB4-F1
#
_cell.length_a   1.000
_cell.length_b   1.000
_cell.length_c   1.000
_cell.angle_alpha   90.00
_cell.angle_beta   90.00
_cell.angle_gamma   90.00
#
_symmetry.space_group_name_H-M   'P 1'
#
loop_
_entity.id
_entity.type
_entity.pdbx_description
1 polymer ?
#
loop_
_entity_poly.entity_id
_entity_poly.type
_entity_poly.pdbx_seq_one_letter_code
_entity_poly.pdbx_strand_id
1 'polypeptide(L)'
;WSLFVFFNHAMGRELIIETFLYRPHYLNAIQTMCPHILRYLATAVIINRGRRSALKDLVKVIQQESYTYRDPITEFLEHLYVNFDFDGARQKLHECQTVLFNDFFLISCLEEFVENARLMIFETFCRIHQCISIGMLAEKLNMNPDE
;
A
#
# COMPACT_ATOMS: atom_id res chain seq x y z
N TRP A 1 8.42 5.08 18.48
CA TRP A 1 8.79 3.93 19.33
C TRP A 1 7.93 2.70 19.06
N SER A 2 6.60 2.80 19.03
CA SER A 2 5.72 1.64 18.77
C SER A 2 6.01 0.90 17.44
N LEU A 3 6.46 1.60 16.40
CA LEU A 3 6.90 0.99 15.14
C LEU A 3 7.96 -0.11 15.33
N PHE A 4 8.91 0.06 16.25
CA PHE A 4 9.93 -0.97 16.56
C PHE A 4 9.31 -2.25 17.08
N VAL A 5 8.26 -2.15 17.90
CA VAL A 5 7.58 -3.32 18.48
C VAL A 5 6.72 -3.97 17.41
N PHE A 6 6.02 -3.18 16.61
CA PHE A 6 5.07 -3.70 15.66
C PHE A 6 5.71 -4.39 14.45
N PHE A 7 6.83 -3.89 13.93
CA PHE A 7 7.51 -4.54 12.80
C PHE A 7 8.37 -5.74 13.22
N ASN A 8 8.73 -5.86 14.51
CA ASN A 8 9.47 -7.02 15.04
C ASN A 8 8.59 -8.11 15.66
N HIS A 9 7.27 -7.91 15.75
CA HIS A 9 6.34 -8.89 16.34
C HIS A 9 5.41 -9.49 15.27
N ALA A 10 5.20 -10.81 15.31
CA ALA A 10 4.40 -11.53 14.30
C ALA A 10 2.97 -10.98 14.14
N MET A 11 2.33 -10.56 15.23
CA MET A 11 0.99 -9.93 15.22
C MET A 11 1.02 -8.40 15.12
N GLY A 12 2.21 -7.78 15.08
CA GLY A 12 2.34 -6.33 15.18
C GLY A 12 1.76 -5.59 13.99
N ARG A 13 1.70 -6.22 12.81
CA ARG A 13 1.09 -5.67 11.59
C ARG A 13 -0.41 -5.44 11.74
N GLU A 14 -1.12 -6.35 12.41
CA GLU A 14 -2.55 -6.17 12.74
C GLU A 14 -2.75 -5.07 13.78
N LEU A 15 -1.92 -5.06 14.82
CA LEU A 15 -2.00 -4.04 15.86
C LEU A 15 -1.70 -2.64 15.33
N ILE A 16 -0.83 -2.47 14.32
CA ILE A 16 -0.61 -1.16 13.66
C ILE A 16 -1.92 -0.64 13.10
N ILE A 17 -2.61 -1.47 12.31
CA ILE A 17 -3.86 -1.08 11.66
C ILE A 17 -4.88 -0.72 12.72
N GLU A 18 -5.05 -1.56 13.74
CA GLU A 18 -6.02 -1.31 14.80
C GLU A 18 -5.70 -0.06 15.63
N THR A 19 -4.43 0.14 15.97
CA THR A 19 -4.01 1.24 16.84
C THR A 19 -3.98 2.57 16.11
N PHE A 20 -3.49 2.62 14.86
CA PHE A 20 -3.32 3.87 14.13
C PHE A 20 -4.53 4.26 13.29
N LEU A 21 -5.26 3.30 12.72
CA LEU A 21 -6.42 3.61 11.87
C LEU A 21 -7.72 3.72 12.68
N TYR A 22 -7.97 2.82 13.63
CA TYR A 22 -9.26 2.77 14.34
C TYR A 22 -9.30 3.54 15.66
N ARG A 23 -8.17 4.01 16.20
CA ARG A 23 -8.17 4.89 17.37
C ARG A 23 -8.08 6.37 16.93
N PRO A 24 -9.13 7.18 17.16
CA PRO A 24 -9.21 8.53 16.61
C PRO A 24 -8.11 9.47 17.14
N HIS A 25 -7.68 9.30 18.39
CA HIS A 25 -6.60 10.12 18.94
C HIS A 25 -5.27 9.94 18.21
N TYR A 26 -4.94 8.71 17.79
CA TYR A 26 -3.72 8.43 17.04
C TYR A 26 -3.85 8.91 15.59
N LEU A 27 -5.00 8.67 14.97
CA LEU A 27 -5.25 9.13 13.60
C LEU A 27 -5.16 10.65 13.49
N ASN A 28 -5.79 11.39 14.40
CA ASN A 28 -5.74 12.85 14.41
C ASN A 28 -4.30 13.36 14.60
N ALA A 29 -3.49 12.70 15.43
CA ALA A 29 -2.08 13.07 15.61
C ALA A 29 -1.25 12.82 14.33
N ILE A 30 -1.52 11.73 13.61
CA ILE A 30 -0.88 11.43 12.32
C ILE A 30 -1.23 12.51 11.29
N GLN A 31 -2.50 12.89 11.20
CA GLN A 31 -2.99 13.90 10.26
C GLN A 31 -2.46 15.31 10.56
N THR A 32 -2.27 15.66 11.83
CA THR A 32 -1.89 17.03 12.22
C THR A 32 -0.38 17.25 12.40
N MET A 33 0.35 16.24 12.88
CA MET A 33 1.75 16.43 13.30
C MET A 33 2.75 15.49 12.64
N CYS A 34 2.36 14.27 12.25
CA CYS A 34 3.30 13.26 11.77
C CYS A 34 2.79 12.44 10.56
N PRO A 35 2.63 13.07 9.39
CA PRO A 35 2.06 12.41 8.21
C PRO A 35 2.97 11.31 7.65
N HIS A 36 4.28 11.35 7.94
CA HIS A 36 5.24 10.30 7.53
C HIS A 36 4.89 8.90 8.07
N ILE A 37 4.09 8.81 9.14
CA ILE A 37 3.63 7.52 9.69
C ILE A 37 2.69 6.80 8.70
N LEU A 38 2.02 7.53 7.81
CA LEU A 38 1.15 6.96 6.79
C LEU A 38 1.88 5.98 5.87
N ARG A 39 3.19 6.17 5.63
CA ARG A 39 4.01 5.21 4.87
C ARG A 39 3.95 3.81 5.48
N TYR A 40 4.17 3.71 6.79
CA TYR A 40 4.20 2.43 7.51
C TYR A 40 2.81 1.84 7.64
N LEU A 41 1.79 2.68 7.87
CA LEU A 41 0.39 2.25 7.91
C LEU A 41 -0.05 1.69 6.55
N ALA A 42 0.27 2.37 5.45
CA ALA A 42 -0.04 1.91 4.10
C ALA A 42 0.65 0.59 3.78
N THR A 43 1.93 0.47 4.13
CA THR A 43 2.68 -0.78 3.96
C THR A 43 2.04 -1.93 4.75
N ALA A 44 1.67 -1.70 6.01
CA ALA A 44 1.02 -2.71 6.84
C ALA A 44 -0.35 -3.16 6.28
N VAL A 45 -1.13 -2.22 5.73
CA VAL A 45 -2.43 -2.51 5.10
C VAL A 45 -2.27 -3.27 3.78
N ILE A 46 -1.31 -2.89 2.93
CA ILE A 46 -1.03 -3.61 1.68
C ILE A 46 -0.59 -5.05 1.97
N ILE A 47 0.20 -5.23 3.02
CA ILE A 47 0.65 -6.56 3.43
C ILE A 47 -0.51 -7.42 3.97
N ASN A 48 -1.39 -6.82 4.77
CA ASN A 48 -2.49 -7.53 5.37
C ASN A 48 -3.75 -7.57 4.48
N ARG A 49 -3.77 -8.54 3.55
CA ARG A 49 -4.89 -8.75 2.61
C ARG A 49 -6.25 -9.05 3.29
N GLY A 50 -6.26 -9.43 4.57
CA GLY A 50 -7.48 -9.82 5.30
C GLY A 50 -8.42 -8.66 5.65
N ARG A 51 -7.94 -7.40 5.64
CA ARG A 51 -8.72 -6.23 6.08
C ARG A 51 -9.06 -5.27 4.94
N ARG A 52 -9.86 -5.74 3.98
CA ARG A 52 -10.37 -4.91 2.86
C ARG A 52 -11.13 -3.65 3.30
N SER A 53 -11.74 -3.63 4.49
CA SER A 53 -12.36 -2.43 5.07
C SER A 53 -11.33 -1.36 5.41
N ALA A 54 -10.22 -1.75 6.06
CA ALA A 54 -9.14 -0.85 6.44
C ALA A 54 -8.51 -0.16 5.22
N LEU A 55 -8.43 -0.86 4.08
CA LEU A 55 -7.93 -0.27 2.83
C LEU A 55 -8.79 0.91 2.36
N LYS A 56 -10.13 0.77 2.39
CA LYS A 56 -11.04 1.86 1.99
C LYS A 56 -10.92 3.07 2.90
N ASP A 57 -10.81 2.83 4.20
CA ASP A 57 -10.68 3.91 5.18
C ASP A 57 -9.31 4.60 5.06
N LEU A 58 -8.25 3.82 4.86
CA LEU A 58 -6.90 4.35 4.61
C LEU A 58 -6.84 5.21 3.35
N VAL A 59 -7.46 4.79 2.24
CA VAL A 59 -7.47 5.57 1.00
C VAL A 59 -8.12 6.94 1.21
N LYS A 60 -9.19 7.01 2.01
CA LYS A 60 -9.81 8.31 2.36
C LYS A 60 -8.87 9.20 3.16
N VAL A 61 -8.13 8.63 4.12
CA VAL A 61 -7.13 9.37 4.92
C VAL A 61 -5.99 9.87 4.02
N ILE A 62 -5.50 9.02 3.12
CA ILE A 62 -4.43 9.40 2.17
C ILE A 62 -4.90 10.54 1.26
N GLN A 63 -6.13 10.47 0.72
CA GLN A 63 -6.68 11.56 -0.08
C GLN A 63 -6.76 12.87 0.70
N GLN A 64 -7.20 12.79 1.96
CA GLN A 64 -7.25 13.96 2.84
C GLN A 64 -5.87 14.54 3.07
N GLU A 65 -4.83 13.73 3.31
CA GLU A 65 -3.47 14.19 3.64
C GLU A 65 -2.56 14.42 2.42
N SER A 66 -3.05 14.18 1.19
CA SER A 66 -2.29 14.27 -0.07
C SER A 66 -1.70 15.66 -0.36
N TYR A 67 -2.25 16.71 0.28
CA TYR A 67 -1.75 18.08 0.18
C TYR A 67 -0.51 18.33 1.06
N THR A 68 -0.38 17.59 2.16
CA THR A 68 0.70 17.76 3.15
C THR A 68 1.87 16.82 2.89
N TYR A 69 1.58 15.59 2.51
CA TYR A 69 2.59 14.54 2.40
C TYR A 69 2.38 13.66 1.18
N ARG A 70 3.47 13.40 0.47
CA ARG A 70 3.52 12.53 -0.70
C ARG A 70 4.66 11.56 -0.57
N ASP A 71 4.35 10.30 -0.82
CA ASP A 71 5.29 9.18 -0.77
C ASP A 71 4.94 8.20 -1.88
N PRO A 72 5.92 7.51 -2.50
CA PRO A 72 5.63 6.53 -3.53
C PRO A 72 4.61 5.46 -3.10
N ILE A 73 4.62 5.06 -1.81
CA ILE A 73 3.68 4.05 -1.29
C ILE A 73 2.26 4.60 -1.17
N THR A 74 2.11 5.85 -0.73
CA THR A 74 0.79 6.48 -0.62
C THR A 74 0.24 6.84 -2.00
N GLU A 75 1.10 7.34 -2.90
CA GLU A 75 0.76 7.64 -4.29
C GLU A 75 0.38 6.37 -5.05
N PHE A 76 1.03 5.23 -4.79
CA PHE A 76 0.64 3.94 -5.36
C PHE A 76 -0.84 3.60 -5.08
N LEU A 77 -1.27 3.75 -3.83
CA LEU A 77 -2.67 3.52 -3.44
C LEU A 77 -3.62 4.54 -4.06
N GLU A 78 -3.18 5.79 -4.19
CA GLU A 78 -3.94 6.85 -4.84
C GLU A 78 -4.15 6.56 -6.33
N HIS A 79 -3.09 6.20 -7.07
CA HIS A 79 -3.20 5.80 -8.46
C HIS A 79 -4.13 4.61 -8.64
N LEU A 80 -4.07 3.61 -7.75
CA LEU A 80 -4.84 2.39 -7.88
C LEU A 80 -6.33 2.53 -7.53
N TYR A 81 -6.67 3.25 -6.45
CA TYR A 81 -8.04 3.31 -5.93
C TYR A 81 -8.77 4.65 -6.14
N VAL A 82 -8.05 5.69 -6.53
CA VAL A 82 -8.61 7.03 -6.76
C VAL A 82 -8.61 7.34 -8.25
N ASN A 83 -7.44 7.31 -8.87
CA ASN A 83 -7.26 7.73 -10.26
C ASN A 83 -7.51 6.59 -11.27
N PHE A 84 -7.49 5.33 -10.80
CA PHE A 84 -7.54 4.12 -11.63
C PHE A 84 -6.47 4.13 -12.75
N ASP A 85 -5.32 4.71 -12.45
CA ASP A 85 -4.17 4.80 -13.35
C ASP A 85 -3.21 3.64 -13.07
N PHE A 86 -3.38 2.56 -13.82
CA PHE A 86 -2.58 1.34 -13.68
C PHE A 86 -1.13 1.51 -14.15
N ASP A 87 -0.89 2.37 -15.13
CA ASP A 87 0.45 2.58 -15.67
C ASP A 87 1.27 3.43 -14.69
N GLY A 88 0.67 4.47 -14.11
CA GLY A 88 1.23 5.22 -12.99
C GLY A 88 1.44 4.36 -11.75
N ALA A 89 0.46 3.53 -11.36
CA ALA A 89 0.61 2.61 -10.23
C ALA A 89 1.78 1.64 -10.41
N ARG A 90 2.01 1.14 -11.63
CA ARG A 90 3.15 0.26 -11.93
C ARG A 90 4.49 0.97 -11.82
N GLN A 91 4.59 2.18 -12.36
CA GLN A 91 5.79 2.99 -12.22
C GLN A 91 6.10 3.26 -10.73
N LYS A 92 5.07 3.61 -9.96
CA LYS A 92 5.17 3.84 -8.52
C LYS A 92 5.55 2.60 -7.74
N LEU A 93 5.10 1.41 -8.15
CA LEU A 93 5.52 0.15 -7.52
C LEU A 93 7.04 -0.06 -7.62
N HIS A 94 7.66 0.33 -8.74
CA HIS A 94 9.11 0.23 -8.89
C HIS A 94 9.85 1.25 -7.99
N GLU A 95 9.33 2.46 -7.88
CA GLU A 95 9.83 3.46 -6.91
C GLU A 95 9.68 2.96 -5.46
N CYS A 96 8.54 2.33 -5.13
CA CYS A 96 8.31 1.73 -3.82
C CYS A 96 9.39 0.70 -3.47
N GLN A 97 9.78 -0.18 -4.40
CA GLN A 97 10.83 -1.17 -4.15
C GLN A 97 12.13 -0.51 -3.67
N THR A 98 12.52 0.59 -4.31
CA THR A 98 13.72 1.34 -3.93
C THR A 98 13.56 2.01 -2.56
N VAL A 99 12.39 2.56 -2.26
CA VAL A 99 12.11 3.16 -0.95
C VAL A 99 12.11 2.12 0.16
N LEU A 100 11.41 0.99 -0.02
CA LEU A 100 11.34 -0.09 0.97
C LEU A 100 12.71 -0.73 1.20
N PHE A 101 13.53 -0.89 0.16
CA PHE A 101 14.87 -1.45 0.28
C PHE A 101 15.79 -0.59 1.15
N ASN A 102 15.63 0.74 1.09
CA ASN A 102 16.44 1.67 1.89
C ASN A 102 15.83 2.00 3.26
N ASP A 103 14.65 1.46 3.59
CA ASP A 103 13.96 1.74 4.85
C ASP A 103 14.27 0.67 5.91
N PHE A 104 14.73 1.12 7.08
CA PHE A 104 15.17 0.26 8.17
C PHE A 104 14.09 -0.71 8.68
N PHE A 105 12.81 -0.30 8.69
CA PHE A 105 11.72 -1.15 9.20
C PHE A 105 11.04 -1.99 8.13
N LEU A 106 11.08 -1.53 6.87
CA LEU A 106 10.28 -2.13 5.79
C LEU A 106 11.07 -3.12 4.93
N ILE A 107 12.40 -3.14 5.02
CA ILE A 107 13.26 -4.01 4.21
C ILE A 107 12.88 -5.50 4.32
N SER A 108 12.52 -5.98 5.52
CA SER A 108 12.11 -7.37 5.75
C SER A 108 10.76 -7.72 5.11
N CYS A 109 9.98 -6.72 4.73
CA CYS A 109 8.65 -6.87 4.14
C CYS A 109 8.64 -6.59 2.63
N LEU A 110 9.79 -6.34 2.02
CA LEU A 110 9.91 -5.91 0.63
C LEU A 110 9.27 -6.91 -0.35
N GLU A 111 9.65 -8.18 -0.28
CA GLU A 111 9.15 -9.22 -1.20
C GLU A 111 7.64 -9.41 -1.05
N GLU A 112 7.18 -9.55 0.19
CA GLU A 112 5.76 -9.70 0.53
C GLU A 112 4.95 -8.50 0.05
N PHE A 113 5.44 -7.27 0.23
CA PHE A 113 4.80 -6.07 -0.26
C PHE A 113 4.65 -6.06 -1.78
N VAL A 114 5.72 -6.41 -2.52
CA VAL A 114 5.70 -6.41 -3.99
C VAL A 114 4.70 -7.41 -4.54
N GLU A 115 4.67 -8.63 -4.00
CA GLU A 115 3.72 -9.66 -4.42
C GLU A 115 2.27 -9.22 -4.14
N ASN A 116 2.02 -8.70 -2.94
CA ASN A 116 0.70 -8.18 -2.55
C ASN A 116 0.26 -7.02 -3.45
N ALA A 117 1.14 -6.07 -3.73
CA ALA A 117 0.85 -4.92 -4.58
C ALA A 117 0.53 -5.33 -6.03
N ARG A 118 1.25 -6.31 -6.59
CA ARG A 118 0.96 -6.88 -7.93
C ARG A 118 -0.44 -7.50 -7.97
N LEU A 119 -0.78 -8.28 -6.95
CA LEU A 119 -2.11 -8.90 -6.86
C LEU A 119 -3.21 -7.85 -6.67
N MET A 120 -2.95 -6.75 -5.96
CA MET A 120 -3.91 -5.65 -5.84
C MET A 120 -4.14 -4.92 -7.17
N ILE A 121 -3.07 -4.67 -7.94
CA ILE A 121 -3.17 -4.13 -9.31
C ILE A 121 -4.05 -5.06 -10.15
N PHE A 122 -3.73 -6.35 -10.15
CA PHE A 122 -4.45 -7.35 -10.94
C PHE A 122 -5.92 -7.49 -10.51
N GLU A 123 -6.21 -7.62 -9.20
CA GLU A 123 -7.57 -7.74 -8.67
C GLU A 123 -8.41 -6.53 -9.07
N THR A 124 -7.83 -5.32 -9.00
CA THR A 124 -8.52 -4.09 -9.36
C THR A 124 -8.72 -3.99 -10.87
N PHE A 125 -7.72 -4.37 -11.66
CA PHE A 125 -7.81 -4.40 -13.12
C PHE A 125 -8.91 -5.36 -13.59
N CYS A 126 -8.93 -6.58 -13.05
CA CYS A 126 -9.93 -7.61 -13.36
C CYS A 126 -11.34 -7.26 -12.90
N ARG A 127 -11.48 -6.44 -11.86
CA ARG A 127 -12.79 -5.98 -11.40
C ARG A 127 -13.44 -4.97 -12.36
N ILE A 128 -12.63 -4.24 -13.12
CA ILE A 128 -13.11 -3.15 -14.00
C ILE A 128 -13.24 -3.63 -15.46
N HIS A 129 -12.40 -4.58 -15.89
CA HIS A 129 -12.40 -5.08 -17.28
C HIS A 129 -13.15 -6.41 -17.41
N GLN A 130 -14.16 -6.45 -18.29
CA GLN A 130 -14.93 -7.68 -18.56
C GLN A 130 -14.23 -8.65 -19.52
N CYS A 131 -13.35 -8.15 -20.40
CA CYS A 131 -12.57 -8.96 -21.33
C CYS A 131 -11.09 -8.62 -21.15
N ILE A 132 -10.29 -9.63 -20.80
CA ILE A 132 -8.89 -9.45 -20.46
C ILE A 132 -8.08 -10.42 -21.32
N SER A 133 -7.21 -9.86 -22.15
CA SER A 133 -6.23 -10.67 -22.88
C SER A 133 -5.07 -11.02 -21.93
N ILE A 134 -4.69 -12.30 -21.88
CA ILE A 134 -3.55 -12.79 -21.11
C ILE A 134 -2.25 -12.06 -21.53
N GLY A 135 -2.12 -11.72 -22.82
CA GLY A 135 -0.97 -10.96 -23.33
C GLY A 135 -0.88 -9.54 -22.74
N MET A 136 -2.02 -8.83 -22.65
CA MET A 136 -2.06 -7.52 -21.98
C MET A 136 -1.74 -7.62 -20.49
N LEU A 137 -2.10 -8.75 -19.88
CA LEU A 137 -1.89 -8.99 -18.46
C LEU A 137 -0.41 -9.23 -18.13
N ALA A 138 0.23 -10.11 -18.92
CA ALA A 138 1.65 -10.42 -18.84
C ALA A 138 2.51 -9.17 -19.07
N GLU A 139 2.21 -8.39 -20.12
CA GLU A 139 2.88 -7.11 -20.37
C GLU A 139 2.70 -6.10 -19.24
N LYS A 140 1.51 -6.03 -18.63
CA LYS A 140 1.25 -5.08 -17.53
C LYS A 140 1.88 -5.51 -16.21
N LEU A 141 1.98 -6.81 -15.92
CA LEU A 141 2.50 -7.31 -14.63
C LEU A 141 3.99 -7.64 -14.62
N ASN A 142 4.70 -7.52 -15.75
CA ASN A 142 6.08 -8.03 -15.92
C ASN A 142 6.18 -9.51 -15.49
N MET A 143 5.17 -10.30 -15.87
CA MET A 143 5.14 -11.75 -15.66
C MET A 143 5.19 -12.41 -17.04
N ASN A 144 5.88 -13.55 -17.15
CA ASN A 144 5.82 -14.32 -18.39
C ASN A 144 4.42 -14.92 -18.54
N PRO A 145 3.86 -15.04 -19.76
CA PRO A 145 2.52 -15.59 -19.98
C PRO A 145 2.31 -17.02 -19.46
N ASP A 146 3.41 -17.72 -19.15
CA ASP A 146 3.45 -19.11 -18.71
C ASP A 146 3.58 -19.28 -17.17
N GLU A 147 3.72 -18.19 -16.41
CA GLU A 147 3.74 -18.15 -14.93
C GLU A 147 2.50 -17.45 -14.35
#